data_AF-A0A0B5CZC6-F1
#
_entry.id   AF-A0A0B5CZC6-F1
#
_cell.length_a   1.000
_cell.length_b   1.000
_cell.length_c   1.000
_cell.angle_alpha   90.00
_cell.angle_beta   90.00
_cell.angle_gamma   90.00
#
_symmetry.space_group_name_H-M   'P 1'
#
loop_
_entity.id
_entity.type
_entity.pdbx_description
1 polymer ?
#
loop_
_entity_poly.entity_id
_entity_poly.type
_entity_poly.pdbx_seq_one_letter_code
_entity_poly.pdbx_strand_id
1 'polypeptide(L)'
;VNEMILTEQEMNGEMRKLLTHFDRNGLGYTLDRVTGELLVAEKFDPAVNWTTGVDMDPNSDAYGRPEVVAQYSTEQNGEDVNSTGICPAALGTKDQQPAAYSPKTQLMYVPTNHV
;
A
#
# COMPACT_ATOMS: atom_id res chain seq x y z
N VAL A 1 12.45 -7.05 2.43
CA VAL A 1 11.20 -7.82 2.49
C VAL A 1 10.18 -6.98 1.77
N ASN A 2 9.58 -7.56 0.74
CA ASN A 2 8.91 -6.88 -0.37
C ASN A 2 9.88 -6.06 -1.25
N GLU A 3 9.74 -6.25 -2.55
CA GLU A 3 10.53 -5.69 -3.62
C GLU A 3 10.09 -4.27 -3.97
N MET A 4 10.98 -3.53 -4.63
CA MET A 4 10.71 -2.21 -5.21
C MET A 4 10.77 -2.36 -6.73
N ILE A 5 9.62 -2.31 -7.41
CA ILE A 5 9.55 -2.52 -8.86
C ILE A 5 9.72 -1.17 -9.55
N LEU A 6 10.85 -0.99 -10.23
CA LEU A 6 11.16 0.24 -10.96
C LEU A 6 10.59 0.17 -12.37
N THR A 7 9.81 1.16 -12.77
CA THR A 7 9.16 1.22 -14.10
C THR A 7 9.22 2.63 -14.68
N GLU A 8 9.03 2.76 -15.98
CA GLU A 8 8.79 4.05 -16.63
C GLU A 8 7.44 3.97 -17.33
N GLN A 9 6.49 4.79 -16.90
CA GLN A 9 5.10 4.74 -17.36
C GLN A 9 4.57 6.16 -17.52
N GLU A 10 3.57 6.32 -18.38
CA GLU A 10 2.86 7.58 -18.54
C GLU A 10 1.87 7.75 -17.38
N MET A 11 1.96 8.87 -16.67
CA MET A 11 0.97 9.28 -15.66
C MET A 11 0.58 10.73 -15.92
N ASN A 12 -0.72 11.00 -16.00
CA ASN A 12 -1.27 12.32 -16.29
C ASN A 12 -0.67 12.99 -17.54
N GLY A 13 -0.36 12.21 -18.58
CA GLY A 13 0.20 12.70 -19.85
C GLY A 13 1.72 12.89 -19.87
N GLU A 14 2.43 12.53 -18.79
CA GLU A 14 3.88 12.67 -18.69
C GLU A 14 4.56 11.33 -18.37
N MET A 15 5.66 11.03 -19.05
CA MET A 15 6.49 9.87 -18.71
C MET A 15 7.20 10.09 -17.38
N ARG A 16 6.87 9.26 -16.39
CA ARG A 16 7.40 9.32 -15.03
C ARG A 16 8.35 8.17 -14.76
N LYS A 17 9.33 8.42 -13.89
CA LYS A 17 10.25 7.42 -13.36
C LYS A 17 9.69 6.87 -12.05
N LEU A 18 9.03 5.72 -12.12
CA LEU A 18 8.25 5.18 -11.01
C LEU A 18 8.97 4.11 -10.20
N LEU A 19 8.58 4.01 -8.94
CA LEU A 19 8.77 2.87 -8.04
C LEU A 19 7.39 2.44 -7.55
N THR A 20 7.04 1.16 -7.75
CA THR A 20 5.79 0.57 -7.24
C THR A 20 6.10 -0.48 -6.19
N HIS A 21 5.35 -0.44 -5.08
CA HIS A 21 5.53 -1.31 -3.93
C HIS A 21 4.19 -1.81 -3.40
N PHE A 22 4.05 -3.11 -3.26
CA PHE A 22 2.88 -3.74 -2.64
C PHE A 22 3.24 -4.14 -1.22
N ASP A 23 2.84 -3.33 -0.25
CA ASP A 23 3.22 -3.54 1.14
C ASP A 23 2.34 -4.59 1.83
N ARG A 24 2.87 -5.15 2.92
CA ARG A 24 2.13 -6.08 3.78
C ARG A 24 0.84 -5.49 4.31
N ASN A 25 0.80 -4.18 4.56
CA ASN A 25 -0.39 -3.51 5.10
C ASN A 25 -1.59 -3.48 4.13
N GLY A 26 -1.46 -4.00 2.90
CA GLY A 26 -2.54 -4.09 1.92
C GLY A 26 -2.72 -2.84 1.06
N LEU A 27 -1.81 -1.87 1.19
CA LEU A 27 -1.72 -0.69 0.33
C LEU A 27 -0.63 -0.87 -0.73
N GLY A 28 -0.99 -0.54 -1.97
CA GLY A 28 -0.11 -0.46 -3.12
C GLY A 28 0.31 0.99 -3.32
N TYR A 29 1.61 1.23 -3.24
CA TYR A 29 2.21 2.55 -3.34
C TYR A 29 2.88 2.71 -4.70
N THR A 30 2.65 3.85 -5.35
CA THR A 30 3.43 4.29 -6.51
C THR A 30 4.05 5.65 -6.19
N LEU A 31 5.37 5.73 -6.34
CA LEU A 31 6.16 6.91 -6.04
C LEU A 31 6.96 7.32 -7.27
N ASP A 32 7.27 8.61 -7.39
CA ASP A 32 8.39 9.03 -8.23
C ASP A 32 9.71 8.60 -7.56
N ARG A 33 10.48 7.75 -8.25
CA ARG A 33 11.68 7.14 -7.66
C ARG A 33 12.86 8.11 -7.56
N VAL A 34 12.77 9.29 -8.18
CA VAL A 34 13.81 10.32 -8.15
C VAL A 34 13.56 11.30 -7.02
N THR A 35 12.30 11.74 -6.85
CA THR A 35 11.95 12.76 -5.85
C THR A 35 11.42 12.18 -4.54
N GLY A 36 10.87 10.96 -4.56
CA GLY A 36 10.13 10.37 -3.44
C GLY A 36 8.69 10.87 -3.32
N GLU A 37 8.19 11.63 -4.29
CA GLU A 37 6.79 12.08 -4.34
C GLU A 37 5.83 10.89 -4.33
N LEU A 38 4.84 10.92 -3.44
CA LEU A 38 3.79 9.90 -3.36
C LEU A 38 2.70 10.21 -4.39
N LEU A 39 2.56 9.34 -5.39
CA LEU A 39 1.64 9.53 -6.52
C LEU A 39 0.34 8.75 -6.34
N VAL A 40 0.41 7.53 -5.81
CA VAL A 40 -0.76 6.65 -5.56
C VAL A 40 -0.52 5.88 -4.26
N ALA A 41 -1.57 5.75 -3.44
CA ALA A 41 -1.58 4.89 -2.27
C ALA A 41 -3.00 4.30 -2.08
N GLU A 42 -3.22 3.13 -2.67
CA GLU A 42 -4.56 2.52 -2.75
C GLU A 42 -4.55 1.09 -2.21
N LYS A 43 -5.71 0.63 -1.72
CA LYS A 43 -5.86 -0.77 -1.32
C LYS A 43 -5.79 -1.68 -2.54
N PHE A 44 -4.95 -2.72 -2.50
CA PHE A 44 -4.91 -3.75 -3.54
C PHE A 44 -5.63 -5.05 -3.15
N ASP A 45 -6.27 -5.05 -1.97
CA ASP A 45 -7.24 -6.04 -1.53
C ASP A 45 -8.42 -5.30 -0.85
N PRO A 46 -9.67 -5.50 -1.32
CA PRO A 46 -10.84 -4.83 -0.74
C PRO A 46 -11.14 -5.22 0.71
N ALA A 47 -10.59 -6.33 1.22
CA ALA A 47 -10.80 -6.78 2.61
C ALA A 47 -10.01 -5.93 3.63
N VAL A 48 -9.02 -5.15 3.20
CA VAL A 48 -8.18 -4.32 4.08
C VAL A 48 -9.06 -3.33 4.85
N ASN A 49 -9.05 -3.42 6.18
CA ASN A 49 -9.96 -2.66 7.04
C ASN A 49 -9.29 -1.84 8.14
N TRP A 50 -8.00 -2.07 8.42
CA TRP A 50 -7.27 -1.36 9.48
C TRP A 50 -7.13 0.16 9.24
N THR A 51 -7.31 0.60 8.00
CA THR A 51 -7.23 1.99 7.55
C THR A 51 -8.40 2.34 6.62
N THR A 52 -8.88 3.58 6.65
CA THR A 52 -9.80 4.14 5.63
C THR A 52 -9.08 4.47 4.33
N GLY A 53 -7.78 4.76 4.37
CA GLY A 53 -6.99 5.16 3.22
C GLY A 53 -5.71 5.88 3.66
N VAL A 54 -5.03 6.50 2.71
CA VAL A 54 -3.87 7.39 2.97
C VAL A 54 -4.29 8.82 2.70
N ASP A 55 -3.90 9.74 3.58
CA ASP A 55 -4.08 11.16 3.33
C ASP A 55 -3.19 11.60 2.16
N MET A 56 -3.81 11.96 1.05
CA MET A 56 -3.13 12.38 -0.18
C MET A 56 -3.19 13.90 -0.41
N ASP A 57 -3.69 14.69 0.56
CA ASP A 57 -3.66 16.16 0.46
C ASP A 57 -2.25 16.66 0.83
N PRO A 58 -1.48 17.24 -0.12
CA PRO A 58 -0.13 17.72 0.15
C PRO A 58 -0.05 18.89 1.14
N ASN A 59 -1.18 19.50 1.50
CA ASN A 59 -1.25 20.56 2.50
C ASN A 59 -1.64 20.05 3.90
N SER A 60 -1.98 18.76 4.03
CA SER A 60 -2.31 18.15 5.31
C SER A 60 -1.05 17.88 6.12
N ASP A 61 -1.08 18.18 7.42
CA ASP A 61 -0.04 17.75 8.36
C ASP A 61 0.07 16.21 8.45
N ALA A 62 -0.96 15.50 7.99
CA ALA A 62 -1.00 14.05 7.91
C ALA A 62 -0.70 13.50 6.50
N TYR A 63 -0.27 14.32 5.54
CA TYR A 63 0.05 13.87 4.19
C TYR A 63 0.95 12.63 4.18
N GLY A 64 0.57 11.62 3.39
CA GLY A 64 1.24 10.34 3.27
C GLY A 64 1.01 9.37 4.44
N ARG A 65 0.20 9.73 5.45
CA ARG A 65 -0.11 8.87 6.58
C ARG A 65 -1.42 8.11 6.36
N PRO A 66 -1.45 6.79 6.64
CA PRO A 66 -2.70 6.05 6.71
C PRO A 66 -3.59 6.52 7.86
N GLU A 67 -4.89 6.68 7.61
CA GLU A 67 -5.87 7.01 8.65
C GLU A 67 -6.35 5.73 9.33
N VAL A 68 -5.81 5.48 10.52
CA VAL A 68 -6.06 4.26 11.30
C VAL A 68 -7.50 4.20 11.79
N VAL A 69 -8.18 3.08 11.51
CA VAL A 69 -9.53 2.81 12.03
C VAL A 69 -9.41 2.33 13.48
N ALA A 70 -9.94 3.12 14.42
CA ALA A 70 -9.84 2.86 15.86
C ALA A 70 -10.22 1.43 16.27
N GLN A 71 -11.31 0.90 15.70
CA GLN A 71 -11.80 -0.47 15.96
C GLN A 71 -10.73 -1.56 15.71
N TYR A 72 -9.84 -1.36 14.74
CA TYR A 72 -8.82 -2.32 14.33
C TYR A 72 -7.42 -1.94 14.81
N SER A 73 -7.29 -0.90 15.63
CA SER A 73 -6.02 -0.48 16.21
C SER A 73 -5.74 -1.22 17.51
N THR A 74 -4.69 -2.04 17.53
CA THR A 74 -4.28 -2.76 18.74
C THR A 74 -3.86 -1.82 19.86
N GLU A 75 -3.23 -0.70 19.52
CA GLU A 75 -2.82 0.34 20.48
C GLU A 75 -4.05 1.00 21.13
N GLN A 76 -5.04 1.43 20.34
CA GLN A 76 -6.23 2.10 20.87
C GLN A 76 -7.15 1.15 21.66
N ASN A 77 -7.16 -0.14 21.31
CA ASN A 77 -7.88 -1.16 22.06
C ASN A 77 -7.19 -1.48 23.40
N GLY A 78 -5.87 -1.27 23.50
CA GLY A 78 -5.07 -1.42 24.72
C GLY A 78 -4.34 -2.76 24.84
N GLU A 79 -3.33 -2.77 25.70
CA GLU A 79 -2.60 -3.98 26.09
C GLU A 79 -3.54 -5.00 26.77
N ASP A 80 -3.21 -6.29 26.67
CA ASP A 80 -4.02 -7.41 27.19
C ASP A 80 -5.46 -7.50 26.63
N VAL A 81 -5.77 -6.79 25.55
CA VAL A 81 -7.06 -6.85 24.83
C VAL A 81 -6.88 -7.54 23.47
N ASN A 82 -7.71 -8.55 23.19
CA ASN A 82 -7.71 -9.22 21.90
C ASN A 82 -8.45 -8.38 20.85
N SER A 83 -7.72 -7.79 19.91
CA SER A 83 -8.30 -7.08 18.76
C SER A 83 -8.69 -8.06 17.66
N THR A 84 -9.99 -8.17 17.37
CA THR A 84 -10.52 -9.17 16.44
C THR A 84 -10.91 -8.59 15.08
N GLY A 85 -10.77 -9.39 14.02
CA GLY A 85 -11.26 -9.04 12.69
C GLY A 85 -10.39 -8.04 11.93
N ILE A 86 -9.12 -7.88 12.31
CA ILE A 86 -8.15 -7.04 11.59
C ILE A 86 -7.79 -7.73 10.28
N CYS A 87 -7.93 -6.99 9.17
CA CYS A 87 -7.48 -7.38 7.84
C CYS A 87 -6.50 -6.34 7.30
N PRO A 88 -5.30 -6.75 6.83
CA PRO A 88 -4.82 -8.12 6.74
C PRO A 88 -4.32 -8.69 8.08
N ALA A 89 -4.11 -10.01 8.13
CA ALA A 89 -3.37 -10.65 9.23
C ALA A 89 -1.90 -10.16 9.28
N ALA A 90 -1.14 -10.57 10.30
CA ALA A 90 0.25 -10.13 10.50
C ALA A 90 1.21 -10.46 9.32
N LEU A 91 0.90 -11.52 8.56
CA LEU A 91 1.61 -11.90 7.33
C LEU A 91 1.32 -10.96 6.14
N GLY A 92 0.32 -10.08 6.27
CA GLY A 92 -0.03 -9.05 5.30
C GLY A 92 -0.79 -9.54 4.06
N THR A 93 -1.25 -8.62 3.24
CA THR A 93 -1.87 -8.94 1.94
C THR A 93 -0.85 -9.51 0.94
N LYS A 94 0.44 -9.22 1.13
CA LYS A 94 1.57 -9.84 0.41
C LYS A 94 2.74 -9.93 1.37
N ASP A 95 3.47 -11.05 1.40
CA ASP A 95 4.72 -11.18 2.15
C ASP A 95 5.92 -11.22 1.15
N GLN A 96 6.94 -12.06 1.40
CA GLN A 96 8.18 -12.10 0.62
C GLN A 96 8.00 -12.41 -0.88
N GLN A 97 6.87 -13.01 -1.30
CA GLN A 97 6.67 -13.46 -2.68
C GLN A 97 6.66 -12.27 -3.66
N PRO A 98 7.58 -12.21 -4.65
CA PRO A 98 7.70 -11.04 -5.50
C PRO A 98 6.56 -10.93 -6.51
N ALA A 99 6.09 -9.70 -6.75
CA ALA A 99 5.25 -9.37 -7.89
C ALA A 99 6.08 -9.24 -9.18
N ALA A 100 5.39 -9.26 -10.32
CA ALA A 100 5.99 -9.09 -11.63
C ALA A 100 5.31 -7.96 -12.40
N TYR A 101 6.09 -7.24 -13.22
CA TYR A 101 5.58 -6.21 -14.13
C TYR A 101 5.74 -6.64 -15.58
N SER A 102 4.73 -6.35 -16.41
CA SER A 102 4.82 -6.53 -17.86
C SER A 102 4.76 -5.16 -18.55
N PRO A 103 5.83 -4.72 -19.24
CA PRO A 103 5.82 -3.46 -19.98
C PRO A 103 4.87 -3.45 -21.18
N LYS A 104 4.42 -4.63 -21.64
CA LYS A 104 3.46 -4.75 -22.76
C LYS A 104 2.03 -4.46 -22.32
N THR A 105 1.65 -4.93 -21.13
CA THR A 105 0.30 -4.73 -20.58
C THR A 105 0.25 -3.56 -19.61
N GLN A 106 1.41 -3.06 -19.16
CA GLN A 106 1.55 -2.05 -18.12
C GLN A 106 0.87 -2.45 -16.79
N LEU A 107 0.77 -3.76 -16.53
CA LEU A 107 0.15 -4.31 -15.33
C LEU A 107 1.17 -4.91 -14.38
N MET A 108 0.83 -4.82 -13.09
CA MET A 108 1.49 -5.54 -12.00
C MET A 108 0.71 -6.83 -11.71
N TYR A 109 1.42 -7.94 -11.62
CA TYR A 109 0.89 -9.26 -11.27
C TYR A 109 1.40 -9.62 -9.88
N VAL A 110 0.50 -9.56 -8.90
CA VAL A 110 0.85 -9.63 -7.47
C VAL A 110 0.29 -10.92 -6.87
N PRO A 111 1.13 -11.83 -6.35
CA PRO A 111 0.67 -13.02 -5.63
C PRO A 111 0.25 -12.65 -4.20
N THR A 112 -1.04 -12.40 -3.98
CA THR A 112 -1.60 -11.94 -2.70
C THR A 112 -2.05 -13.08 -1.80
N ASN A 113 -2.12 -12.78 -0.50
CA ASN A 113 -2.67 -13.62 0.56
C ASN A 113 -4.14 -13.22 0.80
N HIS A 114 -5.01 -14.18 1.12
CA HIS A 114 -6.38 -13.94 1.57
C HIS A 114 -6.66 -14.93 2.72
N VAL A 115 -6.23 -14.57 3.93
CA VAL A 115 -6.19 -15.45 5.11
C VAL A 115 -6.90 -14.80 6.27
#